data_AF-A0A6B3CQS3-F1
#
_entry.id   AF-A0A6B3CQS3-F1
#
_cell.length_a   1.000
_cell.length_b   1.000
_cell.length_c   1.000
_cell.angle_alpha   90.00
_cell.angle_beta   90.00
_cell.angle_gamma   90.00
#
_symmetry.space_group_name_H-M   'P 1'
#
loop_
_entity.id
_entity.type
_entity.pdbx_description
1 polymer ?
#
loop_
_entity_poly.entity_id
_entity_poly.type
_entity_poly.pdbx_seq_one_letter_code
_entity_poly.pdbx_strand_id
1 'polypeptide(L)'
;TTLPYAAITAAVTGRFPVYDNTGVTEIPAGAGTGAVVRPDGPTPGSTAREGGGGNYLSNEIAYRATLLRDRLGLHGRLPGGHVHTPVLRFGTGNTDPAAG
;
A
#
# COMPACT_ATOMS: atom_id res chain seq x y z
N THR A 1 -5.26 -5.31 6.09
CA THR A 1 -6.01 -4.09 6.45
C THR A 1 -7.32 -4.48 7.10
N THR A 2 -7.87 -3.70 8.03
CA THR A 2 -9.25 -3.86 8.51
C THR A 2 -10.19 -2.81 7.89
N LEU A 3 -9.70 -2.00 6.96
CA LEU A 3 -10.56 -1.14 6.16
C LEU A 3 -11.51 -2.02 5.35
N PRO A 4 -12.77 -1.60 5.15
CA PRO A 4 -13.73 -2.31 4.31
C PRO A 4 -13.38 -2.10 2.83
N TYR A 5 -12.23 -2.60 2.37
CA TYR A 5 -11.63 -2.27 1.07
C TYR A 5 -12.58 -2.59 -0.09
N ALA A 6 -13.33 -3.70 -0.02
CA ALA A 6 -14.34 -4.04 -1.02
C ALA A 6 -15.48 -3.01 -1.11
N ALA A 7 -15.92 -2.45 0.02
CA ALA A 7 -16.94 -1.40 0.01
C ALA A 7 -16.36 -0.06 -0.48
N ILE A 8 -15.10 0.22 -0.15
CA ILE A 8 -14.38 1.41 -0.59
C ILE A 8 -14.17 1.40 -2.11
N THR A 9 -13.77 0.26 -2.68
CA THR A 9 -13.52 0.12 -4.13
C THR A 9 -14.81 0.06 -4.94
N ALA A 10 -15.90 -0.44 -4.37
CA ALA A 10 -17.22 -0.45 -5.02
C ALA A 10 -17.95 0.91 -4.95
N ALA A 11 -17.47 1.87 -4.16
CA ALA A 11 -18.12 3.15 -3.99
C ALA A 11 -18.05 4.01 -5.25
N VAL A 12 -19.12 4.76 -5.54
CA VAL A 12 -19.14 5.74 -6.64
C VAL A 12 -18.41 7.01 -6.18
N THR A 13 -17.12 7.10 -6.47
CA THR A 13 -16.23 8.20 -6.01
C THR A 13 -16.04 9.32 -7.03
N GLY A 14 -16.76 9.27 -8.15
CA GLY A 14 -16.75 10.32 -9.17
C GLY A 14 -15.39 10.45 -9.86
N ARG A 15 -14.78 11.65 -9.80
CA ARG A 15 -13.54 11.99 -10.51
C ARG A 15 -12.33 11.14 -10.10
N PHE A 16 -12.35 10.59 -8.88
CA PHE A 16 -11.19 9.91 -8.29
C PHE A 16 -11.52 8.44 -8.04
N PRO A 17 -11.40 7.56 -9.06
CA PRO A 17 -11.65 6.13 -8.88
C PRO A 17 -10.70 5.56 -7.81
N VAL A 18 -11.19 4.57 -7.07
CA VAL A 18 -10.40 3.88 -6.04
C VAL A 18 -9.97 2.53 -6.58
N TYR A 19 -8.66 2.26 -6.50
CA TYR A 19 -8.06 1.01 -6.97
C TYR A 19 -7.57 0.18 -5.80
N ASP A 20 -7.86 -1.14 -5.84
CA ASP A 20 -7.23 -2.11 -4.96
C ASP A 20 -5.86 -2.50 -5.54
N ASN A 21 -4.79 -1.93 -4.98
CA ASN A 21 -3.43 -2.20 -5.42
C ASN A 21 -2.82 -3.32 -4.57
N THR A 22 -3.09 -4.56 -4.96
CA THR A 22 -2.59 -5.78 -4.30
C THR A 22 -1.17 -6.15 -4.72
N GLY A 23 -0.66 -5.50 -5.78
CA GLY A 23 0.68 -5.73 -6.32
C GLY A 23 1.78 -5.44 -5.31
N VAL A 24 2.72 -6.38 -5.16
CA VAL A 24 3.94 -6.20 -4.36
C VAL A 24 5.17 -6.58 -5.18
N THR A 25 6.29 -5.93 -4.90
CA THR A 25 7.60 -6.44 -5.33
C THR A 25 8.22 -7.18 -4.15
N GLU A 26 8.57 -8.43 -4.37
CA GLU A 26 9.23 -9.29 -3.37
C GLU A 26 10.57 -9.80 -3.89
N ILE A 27 11.40 -10.30 -2.98
CA ILE A 27 12.52 -11.17 -3.28
C ILE A 27 12.15 -12.58 -2.80
N PRO A 28 11.93 -13.55 -3.71
CA PRO A 28 11.54 -14.90 -3.32
C PRO A 28 12.58 -15.59 -2.44
N ALA A 29 12.14 -16.54 -1.62
CA ALA A 29 13.03 -17.33 -0.78
C ALA A 29 14.12 -18.02 -1.64
N GLY A 30 15.39 -17.85 -1.25
CA GLY A 30 16.53 -18.42 -1.98
C GLY A 30 16.94 -17.68 -3.26
N ALA A 31 16.25 -16.61 -3.65
CA ALA A 31 16.54 -15.87 -4.89
C ALA A 31 17.70 -14.86 -4.78
N GLY A 32 18.38 -14.77 -3.63
CA GLY A 32 19.42 -13.78 -3.37
C GLY A 32 18.84 -12.36 -3.39
N THR A 33 19.09 -11.62 -4.47
CA THR A 33 18.57 -10.24 -4.68
C THR A 33 17.58 -10.13 -5.85
N GLY A 34 17.22 -11.26 -6.48
CA GLY A 34 16.30 -11.30 -7.60
C GLY A 34 14.89 -10.90 -7.19
N ALA A 35 14.45 -9.71 -7.60
CA ALA A 35 13.13 -9.17 -7.28
C ALA A 35 12.09 -9.47 -8.36
N VAL A 36 10.86 -9.74 -7.94
CA VAL A 36 9.73 -10.08 -8.83
C VAL A 36 8.46 -9.37 -8.37
N VAL A 37 7.61 -9.00 -9.32
CA VAL A 37 6.27 -8.46 -9.03
C VAL A 37 5.30 -9.62 -8.84
N ARG A 38 4.49 -9.54 -7.78
CA ARG A 38 3.39 -10.45 -7.48
C ARG A 38 2.08 -9.66 -7.45
N PRO A 39 1.12 -9.96 -8.35
CA PRO A 39 -0.16 -9.24 -8.37
C PRO A 39 -1.01 -9.52 -7.12
N ASP A 40 -0.84 -10.68 -6.49
CA ASP A 40 -1.72 -11.16 -5.41
C ASP A 40 -1.05 -11.12 -4.02
N GLY A 41 -0.02 -10.30 -3.85
CA GLY A 41 0.73 -10.17 -2.59
C GLY A 41 1.93 -11.12 -2.47
N PRO A 42 2.62 -11.10 -1.31
CA PRO A 42 3.90 -11.79 -1.15
C PRO A 42 3.73 -13.30 -0.97
N THR A 43 4.69 -14.07 -1.47
CA THR A 43 4.81 -15.51 -1.28
C THR A 43 5.38 -15.83 0.11
N PRO A 44 4.99 -16.97 0.72
CA PRO A 44 5.53 -17.38 2.02
C PRO A 44 7.06 -17.44 2.03
N GLY A 45 7.68 -16.82 3.05
CA GLY A 45 9.13 -16.81 3.22
C GLY A 45 9.89 -15.84 2.31
N SER A 46 9.19 -15.04 1.49
CA SER A 46 9.80 -13.95 0.71
C SER A 46 10.29 -12.79 1.59
N THR A 47 11.23 -12.02 1.07
CA THR A 47 11.62 -10.72 1.63
C THR A 47 10.84 -9.62 0.92
N ALA A 48 10.18 -8.75 1.70
CA ALA A 48 9.46 -7.60 1.15
C ALA A 48 10.43 -6.57 0.56
N ARG A 49 10.11 -6.02 -0.62
CA ARG A 49 10.88 -4.95 -1.27
C ARG A 49 10.06 -3.70 -1.56
N GLU A 50 8.82 -3.86 -2.04
CA GLU A 50 7.90 -2.78 -2.36
C GLU A 50 6.45 -3.25 -2.17
N GLY A 51 5.60 -2.43 -1.55
CA GLY A 51 4.16 -2.69 -1.46
C GLY A 51 3.36 -1.93 -2.51
N GLY A 52 2.04 -2.07 -2.51
CA GLY A 52 1.15 -1.31 -3.41
C GLY A 52 1.22 0.22 -3.22
N GLY A 53 1.79 0.70 -2.10
CA GLY A 53 2.10 2.12 -1.85
C GLY A 53 3.54 2.53 -2.17
N GLY A 54 4.31 1.69 -2.88
CA GLY A 54 5.72 1.90 -3.17
C GLY A 54 6.66 1.42 -2.05
N ASN A 55 7.94 1.81 -2.14
CA ASN A 55 9.00 1.45 -1.18
C ASN A 55 9.51 2.65 -0.38
N TYR A 56 8.73 3.73 -0.36
CA TYR A 56 9.08 4.99 0.30
C TYR A 56 8.39 5.15 1.67
N LEU A 57 8.48 6.35 2.25
CA LEU A 57 8.05 6.66 3.62
C LEU A 57 6.61 6.28 3.94
N SER A 58 5.66 6.44 3.01
CA SER A 58 4.26 6.05 3.22
C SER A 58 4.10 4.57 3.54
N ASN A 59 4.78 3.72 2.77
CA ASN A 59 4.77 2.27 2.95
C ASN A 59 5.45 1.88 4.27
N GLU A 60 6.57 2.53 4.62
CA GLU A 60 7.28 2.27 5.89
C GLU A 60 6.44 2.66 7.12
N ILE A 61 5.77 3.82 7.09
CA ILE A 61 4.87 4.25 8.17
C ILE A 61 3.69 3.28 8.30
N ALA A 62 3.08 2.88 7.17
CA ALA A 62 1.99 1.91 7.16
C ALA A 62 2.43 0.56 7.76
N TYR A 63 3.62 0.07 7.39
CA TYR A 63 4.20 -1.16 7.92
C TYR A 63 4.42 -1.07 9.44
N ARG A 64 5.11 -0.03 9.92
CA ARG A 64 5.42 0.11 11.36
C ARG A 64 4.17 0.27 12.21
N ALA A 65 3.20 1.07 11.78
CA ALA A 65 1.95 1.25 12.50
C ALA A 65 1.17 -0.07 12.59
N THR A 66 1.10 -0.83 11.49
CA THR A 66 0.45 -2.14 11.45
C THR A 66 1.18 -3.15 12.34
N LEU A 67 2.51 -3.23 12.23
CA LEU A 67 3.34 -4.13 13.02
C LEU A 67 3.21 -3.83 14.52
N LEU A 68 3.28 -2.56 14.92
CA LEU A 68 3.13 -2.15 16.32
C LEU A 68 1.76 -2.57 16.87
N ARG A 69 0.69 -2.25 16.14
CA ARG A 69 -0.68 -2.65 16.51
C ARG A 69 -0.79 -4.16 16.72
N ASP A 70 -0.24 -4.94 15.80
CA ASP A 70 -0.33 -6.40 15.84
C ASP A 70 0.51 -6.97 17.01
N ARG A 71 1.70 -6.42 17.26
CA ARG A 71 2.58 -6.82 18.37
C ARG A 71 2.03 -6.46 19.75
N LEU A 72 1.17 -5.44 19.84
CA LEU A 72 0.44 -5.10 21.06
C LEU A 72 -0.86 -5.92 21.22
N GLY A 73 -1.16 -6.85 20.31
CA GLY A 73 -2.38 -7.67 20.36
C GLY A 73 -3.66 -6.88 20.11
N LEU A 74 -3.56 -5.70 19.47
CA LEU A 74 -4.69 -4.79 19.29
C LEU A 74 -5.49 -5.03 18.00
N HIS A 75 -5.05 -5.94 17.13
CA HIS A 75 -5.64 -6.20 15.81
C HIS A 75 -7.15 -6.49 15.83
N GLY A 76 -7.67 -7.12 16.89
CA GLY A 76 -9.10 -7.44 17.02
C GLY A 76 -9.98 -6.32 17.58
N ARG A 77 -9.39 -5.21 18.06
CA ARG A 77 -10.11 -4.10 18.69
C ARG A 77 -9.79 -2.72 18.12
N LEU A 78 -8.64 -2.58 17.46
CA LEU A 78 -8.19 -1.35 16.82
C LEU A 78 -8.10 -1.58 15.31
N PRO A 79 -9.07 -1.07 14.53
CA PRO A 79 -8.97 -1.09 13.08
C PRO A 79 -7.70 -0.34 12.60
N GLY A 80 -7.11 -0.79 11.49
CA GLY A 80 -5.96 -0.15 10.86
C GLY A 80 -5.82 -0.51 9.39
N GLY A 81 -5.30 0.45 8.63
CA GLY A 81 -5.00 0.35 7.21
C GLY A 81 -4.36 1.65 6.73
N HIS A 82 -3.99 1.69 5.45
CA HIS A 82 -3.38 2.85 4.82
C HIS A 82 -4.09 3.10 3.48
N VAL A 83 -4.38 4.36 3.18
CA VAL A 83 -5.05 4.78 1.94
C VAL A 83 -4.25 5.93 1.36
N HIS A 84 -3.88 5.79 0.09
CA HIS A 84 -3.32 6.88 -0.69
C HIS A 84 -4.44 7.70 -1.30
N THR A 85 -4.31 9.03 -1.24
CA THR A 85 -5.22 9.96 -1.92
C THR A 85 -4.51 10.60 -3.09
N PRO A 86 -5.21 10.91 -4.18
CA PRO A 86 -4.63 11.67 -5.28
C PRO A 86 -4.32 13.10 -4.83
N VAL A 87 -3.43 13.78 -5.58
CA VAL A 87 -3.27 15.22 -5.43
C VAL A 87 -4.53 15.93 -5.93
N LEU A 88 -5.14 16.76 -5.06
CA LEU A 88 -6.40 17.44 -5.35
C LEU A 88 -6.20 18.75 -6.14
N ARG A 89 -5.07 19.42 -5.91
CA ARG A 89 -4.67 20.64 -6.60
C ARG A 89 -3.16 20.74 -6.63
N PHE A 90 -2.59 20.86 -7.82
CA PHE A 90 -1.18 21.15 -7.97
C PHE A 90 -0.87 22.60 -7.62
N GLY A 91 0.32 22.85 -7.05
CA GLY A 91 0.83 24.20 -6.88
C GLY A 91 1.00 24.90 -8.24
N THR A 92 0.97 26.23 -8.28
CA THR A 92 1.05 26.99 -9.54
C THR A 92 2.33 26.74 -10.33
N GLY A 93 3.40 26.29 -9.68
CA GLY A 93 4.66 25.88 -10.32
C GLY A 93 4.75 24.40 -10.69
N ASN A 94 3.76 23.57 -10.35
CA ASN A 94 3.72 22.16 -10.73
C ASN A 94 2.79 21.99 -11.94
N THR A 95 3.37 22.21 -13.12
CA THR A 95 2.67 22.18 -14.41
C THR A 95 2.71 20.82 -15.09
N ASP A 96 3.48 19.86 -14.57
CA ASP A 96 3.64 18.53 -15.14
C ASP A 96 2.84 17.50 -14.31
N PRO A 97 1.74 16.95 -14.85
CA PRO A 97 0.97 15.92 -14.15
C PRO A 97 1.75 14.62 -13.90
N ALA A 98 2.90 14.39 -14.55
CA ALA A 98 3.77 13.25 -14.27
C ALA A 98 4.74 13.49 -13.08
N ALA A 99 4.93 14.74 -12.67
CA ALA A 99 5.77 15.13 -11.53
C ALA A 99 4.96 15.45 -10.26
N GLY A 100 3.65 15.24 -10.30
CA GLY A 100 2.69 15.61 -9.27
C GLY A 100 2.07 14.43 -8.55
#